data_AF-A0A969ABB3-F1
#
_entry.id   AF-A0A969ABB3-F1
#
_cell.length_a   1.000
_cell.length_b   1.000
_cell.length_c   1.000
_cell.angle_alpha   90.00
_cell.angle_beta   90.00
_cell.angle_gamma   90.00
#
_symmetry.space_group_name_H-M   'P 1'
#
loop_
_entity.id
_entity.type
_entity.pdbx_description
1 polymer ?
#
loop_
_entity_poly.entity_id
_entity_poly.type
_entity_poly.pdbx_seq_one_letter_code
_entity_poly.pdbx_strand_id
1 'polypeptide(L)'
;MFQGIPYGLEKQCEKLKSQPILNCTMIQTKAIQPGLYTFKIIALLKEAQNNSEITKATEVIKIQPKPPQSPKPATPIKITSFKINGQEVSSNPKQTFAINKQRTDASIALSWQVEKGEDIKVELLPAPGVVSTQGFIDKYPLGNPPNNEIITLKVTNKAGEATIKSVVIQTVESNQNQSSSNSNNGSGANTSGFQRSSPGTDSTTPLNSGKLSPIELPPTAD
;
A
#
# COMPACT_ATOMS: atom_id res chain seq x y z
N MET A 1 11.97 44.57 42.42
CA MET A 1 11.91 45.84 41.69
C MET A 1 12.97 45.79 40.58
N PHE A 2 12.58 45.64 39.31
CA PHE A 2 13.48 45.38 38.16
C PHE A 2 14.09 46.67 37.60
N GLN A 3 14.81 47.42 38.41
CA GLN A 3 15.35 48.71 37.98
C GLN A 3 16.42 48.48 36.90
N GLY A 4 16.18 48.80 35.63
CA GLY A 4 17.19 48.73 34.56
C GLY A 4 17.28 47.43 33.77
N ILE A 5 16.33 46.49 33.92
CA ILE A 5 16.11 45.43 32.91
C ILE A 5 15.01 45.91 31.95
N PRO A 6 15.24 45.88 30.62
CA PRO A 6 14.19 46.25 29.66
C PRO A 6 12.97 45.33 29.76
N TYR A 7 11.79 45.91 29.56
CA TYR A 7 10.52 45.17 29.60
C TYR A 7 10.52 44.02 28.58
N GLY A 8 10.10 42.84 29.01
CA GLY A 8 10.01 41.64 28.18
C GLY A 8 11.32 40.85 28.05
N LEU A 9 12.42 41.33 28.63
CA LEU A 9 13.71 40.64 28.67
C LEU A 9 14.06 40.08 30.05
N GLU A 10 13.12 40.06 31.00
CA GLU A 10 13.35 39.62 32.38
C GLU A 10 13.81 38.16 32.49
N LYS A 11 13.51 37.34 31.46
CA LYS A 11 13.95 35.93 31.37
C LYS A 11 15.29 35.74 30.65
N GLN A 12 15.75 36.76 29.91
CA GLN A 12 16.92 36.70 29.03
C GLN A 12 18.06 37.60 29.50
N CYS A 13 17.77 38.51 30.44
CA CYS A 13 18.71 39.43 31.03
C CYS A 13 18.73 39.29 32.55
N GLU A 14 19.93 39.21 33.12
CA GLU A 14 20.16 39.18 34.56
C GLU A 14 21.18 40.23 34.99
N LYS A 15 21.00 40.76 36.20
CA LYS A 15 22.01 41.61 36.84
C LYS A 15 22.98 40.75 37.62
N LEU A 16 24.27 40.96 37.42
CA LEU A 16 25.28 40.32 38.25
C LEU A 16 25.26 40.98 39.65
N LYS A 17 25.15 40.17 40.70
CA LYS A 17 24.98 40.67 42.09
C LYS A 17 26.18 41.49 42.60
N SER A 18 27.35 41.30 42.00
CA SER A 18 28.63 41.85 42.44
C SER A 18 29.14 43.02 41.59
N GLN A 19 28.47 43.36 40.47
CA GLN A 19 28.92 44.42 39.56
C GLN A 19 27.71 45.12 38.91
N PRO A 20 27.82 46.39 38.47
CA PRO A 20 26.77 47.08 37.72
C PRO A 20 26.67 46.59 36.27
N ILE A 21 26.76 45.28 36.04
CA ILE A 21 26.72 44.64 34.73
C ILE A 21 25.36 43.97 34.52
N LEU A 22 24.75 44.27 33.37
CA LEU A 22 23.59 43.56 32.85
C LEU A 22 24.06 42.53 31.82
N ASN A 23 23.86 41.25 32.10
CA ASN A 23 24.17 40.17 31.19
C ASN A 23 22.90 39.71 30.48
N CYS A 24 22.86 39.81 29.14
CA CYS A 24 21.71 39.37 28.33
C CYS A 24 22.14 38.30 27.33
N THR A 25 21.48 37.14 27.37
CA THR A 25 21.78 36.01 26.48
C THR A 25 20.53 35.50 25.77
N MET A 26 20.71 34.94 24.58
CA MET A 26 19.64 34.33 23.78
C MET A 26 18.41 35.23 23.58
N ILE A 27 18.62 36.53 23.35
CA ILE A 27 17.53 37.47 23.03
C ILE A 27 16.84 36.99 21.75
N GLN A 28 15.55 36.69 21.87
CA GLN A 28 14.74 36.24 20.75
C GLN A 28 14.49 37.40 19.80
N THR A 29 14.89 37.24 18.53
CA THR A 29 14.61 38.21 17.48
C THR A 29 13.45 37.72 16.62
N LYS A 30 12.80 38.63 15.89
CA LYS A 30 11.77 38.28 14.92
C LYS A 30 12.34 37.86 13.56
N ALA A 31 13.67 37.75 13.43
CA ALA A 31 14.35 37.39 12.20
C ALA A 31 14.23 35.88 11.94
N ILE A 32 13.13 35.48 11.31
CA ILE A 32 12.83 34.09 10.93
C ILE A 32 12.98 33.84 9.43
N GLN A 33 13.06 34.92 8.63
CA GLN A 33 13.11 34.82 7.18
C GLN A 33 14.55 34.65 6.70
N PRO A 34 14.79 33.88 5.63
CA PRO A 34 16.11 33.71 5.06
C PRO A 34 16.66 35.05 4.56
N GLY A 35 17.95 35.29 4.79
CA GLY A 35 18.57 36.55 4.39
C GLY A 35 19.85 36.88 5.15
N LEU A 36 20.37 38.08 4.89
CA LEU A 36 21.53 38.63 5.56
C LEU A 36 21.05 39.67 6.58
N TYR A 37 21.46 39.51 7.83
CA TYR A 37 21.03 40.36 8.94
C TYR A 37 22.22 40.92 9.70
N THR A 38 22.10 42.16 10.13
CA THR A 38 22.99 42.78 11.11
C THR A 38 22.14 43.20 12.31
N PHE A 39 22.49 42.72 13.50
CA PHE A 39 21.77 43.08 14.72
C PHE A 39 22.48 44.23 15.41
N LYS A 40 21.74 45.28 15.77
CA LYS A 40 22.25 46.48 16.45
C LYS A 40 21.62 46.57 17.84
N ILE A 41 22.44 46.78 18.86
CA ILE A 41 22.02 47.10 20.22
C ILE A 41 22.39 48.56 20.49
N ILE A 42 21.45 49.30 21.06
CA ILE A 42 21.62 50.70 21.46
C ILE A 42 21.27 50.78 22.94
N ALA A 43 22.19 51.29 23.76
CA ALA A 43 21.97 51.57 25.16
C ALA A 43 21.83 53.08 25.38
N LEU A 44 20.74 53.46 26.06
CA LEU A 44 20.39 54.85 26.38
C LEU A 44 20.62 55.08 27.88
N LEU A 45 21.44 56.08 28.22
CA LEU A 45 21.68 56.47 29.61
C LEU A 45 20.59 57.43 30.09
N LYS A 46 20.05 57.18 31.29
CA LYS A 46 18.90 57.92 31.84
C LYS A 46 19.23 59.36 32.27
N GLU A 47 20.48 59.65 32.62
CA GLU A 47 20.90 60.91 33.29
C GLU A 47 21.87 61.78 32.48
N ALA A 48 22.15 61.45 31.22
CA ALA A 48 23.08 62.24 30.42
C ALA A 48 22.33 63.40 29.74
N GLN A 49 22.59 64.63 30.19
CA GLN A 49 22.15 65.88 29.57
C GLN A 49 22.71 66.09 28.14
N ASN A 50 23.59 65.18 27.71
CA ASN A 50 23.99 64.95 26.33
C ASN A 50 23.61 63.51 25.96
N ASN A 51 22.79 63.33 24.92
CA ASN A 51 22.29 62.05 24.39
C ASN A 51 23.43 61.11 23.90
N SER A 52 24.22 60.56 24.81
CA SER A 52 25.29 59.63 24.47
C SER A 52 24.71 58.23 24.31
N GLU A 53 24.36 57.88 23.08
CA GLU A 53 23.94 56.52 22.70
C GLU A 53 25.16 55.60 22.59
N ILE A 54 25.19 54.50 23.35
CA ILE A 54 26.22 53.47 23.18
C ILE A 54 25.66 52.42 22.22
N THR A 55 26.26 52.31 21.04
CA THR A 55 25.86 51.36 20.01
C THR A 55 26.86 50.23 19.86
N LYS A 56 26.37 49.01 19.66
CA LYS A 56 27.17 47.87 19.19
C LYS A 56 26.39 47.08 18.13
N ALA A 57 27.06 46.64 17.09
CA ALA A 57 26.47 45.81 16.04
C ALA A 57 27.21 44.47 15.91
N THR A 58 26.51 43.45 15.41
CA THR A 58 27.12 42.19 15.00
C THR A 58 27.73 42.32 13.60
N GLU A 59 28.59 41.38 13.24
CA GLU A 59 28.87 41.10 11.83
C GLU A 59 27.60 40.62 11.10
N VAL A 60 27.67 40.54 9.77
CA VAL A 60 26.57 40.03 8.95
C VAL A 60 26.34 38.55 9.24
N ILE A 61 25.14 38.22 9.69
CA ILE A 61 24.67 36.86 9.97
C ILE A 61 23.76 36.41 8.83
N LYS A 62 24.08 35.26 8.22
CA LYS A 62 23.25 34.64 7.18
C LYS A 62 22.26 33.66 7.79
N ILE A 63 20.97 33.96 7.70
CA ILE A 63 19.89 33.03 8.01
C ILE A 63 19.56 32.23 6.76
N GLN A 64 19.71 30.91 6.85
CA GLN A 64 19.44 30.00 5.72
C GLN A 64 17.94 29.64 5.66
N PRO A 65 17.40 29.37 4.46
CA PRO A 65 16.07 28.78 4.34
C PRO A 65 16.00 27.46 5.09
N LYS A 66 14.83 27.22 5.69
CA LYS A 66 14.52 25.88 6.20
C LYS A 66 14.66 24.91 5.02
N PRO A 67 15.43 23.82 5.16
CA PRO A 67 15.55 22.84 4.10
C PRO A 67 14.15 22.39 3.66
N PRO A 68 13.92 22.14 2.36
CA PRO A 68 12.69 21.49 1.92
C PRO A 68 12.55 20.19 2.72
N GLN A 69 11.37 19.97 3.31
CA GLN A 69 11.10 18.72 3.99
C GLN A 69 11.22 17.61 2.95
N SER A 70 12.04 16.59 3.21
CA SER A 70 12.17 15.44 2.33
C SER A 70 10.79 14.87 2.00
N PRO A 71 10.54 14.37 0.77
CA PRO A 71 9.26 13.79 0.43
C PRO A 71 8.93 12.66 1.41
N LYS A 72 7.72 12.69 1.99
CA LYS A 72 7.23 11.63 2.88
C LYS A 72 7.32 10.30 2.12
N PRO A 73 7.89 9.23 2.72
CA PRO A 73 7.95 7.92 2.08
C PRO A 73 6.57 7.48 1.60
N ALA A 74 6.52 6.81 0.45
CA ALA A 74 5.28 6.26 -0.07
C ALA A 74 4.69 5.24 0.92
N THR A 75 3.37 5.29 1.10
CA THR A 75 2.68 4.30 1.94
C THR A 75 2.77 2.92 1.27
N PRO A 76 3.27 1.89 1.97
CA PRO A 76 3.31 0.54 1.42
C PRO A 76 1.87 0.04 1.15
N ILE A 77 1.69 -0.60 0.00
CA ILE A 77 0.41 -1.16 -0.45
C ILE A 77 0.44 -2.68 -0.35
N LYS A 78 -0.59 -3.27 0.26
CA LYS A 78 -0.69 -4.73 0.42
C LYS A 78 -2.14 -5.22 0.36
N ILE A 79 -2.41 -6.13 -0.57
CA ILE A 79 -3.67 -6.87 -0.62
C ILE A 79 -3.56 -8.09 0.31
N THR A 80 -4.21 -8.01 1.47
CA THR A 80 -4.17 -9.07 2.48
C THR A 80 -5.06 -10.27 2.13
N SER A 81 -6.20 -10.04 1.49
CA SER A 81 -7.09 -11.11 1.03
C SER A 81 -7.91 -10.66 -0.18
N PHE A 82 -8.08 -11.56 -1.13
CA PHE A 82 -9.05 -11.45 -2.21
C PHE A 82 -9.60 -12.83 -2.53
N LYS A 83 -10.91 -13.02 -2.31
CA LYS A 83 -11.56 -14.33 -2.37
C LYS A 83 -12.77 -14.32 -3.28
N ILE A 84 -12.97 -15.47 -3.91
CA ILE A 84 -14.16 -15.80 -4.70
C ILE A 84 -14.82 -17.00 -4.06
N ASN A 85 -16.09 -16.89 -3.70
CA ASN A 85 -16.85 -17.93 -3.00
C ASN A 85 -16.10 -18.50 -1.77
N GLY A 86 -15.38 -17.63 -1.05
CA GLY A 86 -14.58 -17.99 0.12
C GLY A 86 -13.17 -18.54 -0.19
N GLN A 87 -12.84 -18.83 -1.44
CA GLN A 87 -11.53 -19.34 -1.85
C GLN A 87 -10.58 -18.20 -2.25
N GLU A 88 -9.37 -18.19 -1.69
CA GLU A 88 -8.36 -17.16 -1.98
C GLU A 88 -7.83 -17.29 -3.42
N VAL A 89 -7.87 -16.18 -4.16
CA VAL A 89 -7.46 -16.10 -5.56
C VAL A 89 -6.01 -16.51 -5.77
N SER A 90 -5.13 -16.20 -4.81
CA SER A 90 -3.70 -16.59 -4.89
C SER A 90 -3.48 -18.10 -4.91
N SER A 91 -4.42 -18.89 -4.37
CA SER A 91 -4.35 -20.36 -4.41
C SER A 91 -5.04 -20.97 -5.63
N ASN A 92 -6.00 -20.25 -6.22
CA ASN A 92 -6.79 -20.71 -7.34
C ASN A 92 -7.12 -19.55 -8.29
N PRO A 93 -6.17 -19.17 -9.17
CA PRO A 93 -6.31 -18.01 -10.05
C PRO A 93 -7.24 -18.25 -11.25
N LYS A 94 -7.68 -19.49 -11.47
CA LYS A 94 -8.66 -19.85 -12.52
C LYS A 94 -9.73 -20.76 -11.93
N GLN A 95 -10.97 -20.29 -11.92
CA GLN A 95 -12.10 -21.01 -11.32
C GLN A 95 -13.14 -21.32 -12.38
N THR A 96 -13.65 -22.55 -12.36
CA THR A 96 -14.68 -23.01 -13.32
C THR A 96 -15.99 -23.28 -12.58
N PHE A 97 -17.08 -22.74 -13.11
CA PHE A 97 -18.43 -22.88 -12.58
C PHE A 97 -19.33 -23.54 -13.63
N ALA A 98 -19.92 -24.68 -13.28
CA ALA A 98 -20.90 -25.35 -14.13
C ALA A 98 -22.30 -24.81 -13.83
N ILE A 99 -23.00 -24.32 -14.85
CA ILE A 99 -24.33 -23.72 -14.74
C ILE A 99 -25.32 -24.52 -15.56
N ASN A 100 -26.48 -24.84 -14.95
CA ASN A 100 -27.53 -25.60 -15.63
C ASN A 100 -28.15 -24.76 -16.76
N LYS A 101 -28.50 -25.40 -17.89
CA LYS A 101 -29.10 -24.72 -19.05
C LYS A 101 -30.37 -23.92 -18.74
N GLN A 102 -31.10 -24.25 -17.67
CA GLN A 102 -32.29 -23.51 -17.25
C GLN A 102 -31.99 -22.24 -16.44
N ARG A 103 -30.74 -22.01 -16.00
CA ARG A 103 -30.34 -20.79 -15.29
C ARG A 103 -29.55 -19.86 -16.22
N THR A 104 -30.08 -18.66 -16.41
CA THR A 104 -29.40 -17.57 -17.13
C THR A 104 -28.50 -16.73 -16.21
N ASP A 105 -28.74 -16.79 -14.90
CA ASP A 105 -28.13 -15.85 -13.95
C ASP A 105 -27.01 -16.54 -13.18
N ALA A 106 -25.78 -16.18 -13.55
CA ALA A 106 -24.55 -16.63 -12.90
C ALA A 106 -24.09 -15.56 -11.92
N SER A 107 -23.95 -15.90 -10.63
CA SER A 107 -23.41 -14.96 -9.63
C SER A 107 -22.45 -15.63 -8.67
N ILE A 108 -21.48 -14.86 -8.17
CA ILE A 108 -20.47 -15.30 -7.20
C ILE A 108 -20.38 -14.34 -6.02
N ALA A 109 -19.89 -14.83 -4.90
CA ALA A 109 -19.55 -14.00 -3.75
C ALA A 109 -18.09 -13.51 -3.86
N LEU A 110 -17.87 -12.20 -3.75
CA LEU A 110 -16.55 -11.58 -3.70
C LEU A 110 -16.27 -11.06 -2.31
N SER A 111 -15.05 -11.24 -1.81
CA SER A 111 -14.58 -10.56 -0.60
C SER A 111 -13.14 -10.09 -0.74
N TRP A 112 -12.83 -8.95 -0.15
CA TRP A 112 -11.48 -8.38 -0.21
C TRP A 112 -11.11 -7.64 1.06
N GLN A 113 -9.81 -7.59 1.30
CA GLN A 113 -9.21 -6.83 2.38
C GLN A 113 -7.81 -6.35 1.97
N VAL A 114 -7.61 -5.04 2.11
CA VAL A 114 -6.38 -4.31 1.83
C VAL A 114 -5.88 -3.71 3.13
N GLU A 115 -4.57 -3.76 3.35
CA GLU A 115 -3.93 -3.11 4.49
C GLU A 115 -4.22 -1.60 4.46
N LYS A 116 -4.59 -1.01 5.60
CA LYS A 116 -4.89 0.42 5.68
C LYS A 116 -3.61 1.22 5.37
N GLY A 117 -3.70 2.10 4.40
CA GLY A 117 -2.66 3.07 4.08
C GLY A 117 -3.23 4.48 3.96
N GLU A 118 -2.44 5.49 4.28
CA GLU A 118 -2.75 6.86 3.88
C GLU A 118 -2.73 6.97 2.35
N ASP A 119 -3.74 7.62 1.79
CA ASP A 119 -3.84 7.98 0.37
C ASP A 119 -3.78 6.77 -0.59
N ILE A 120 -4.54 5.71 -0.28
CA ILE A 120 -4.71 4.56 -1.18
C ILE A 120 -6.06 4.59 -1.89
N LYS A 121 -6.06 4.21 -3.17
CA LYS A 121 -7.24 4.01 -4.01
C LYS A 121 -7.38 2.51 -4.30
N VAL A 122 -8.55 1.94 -4.03
CA VAL A 122 -8.86 0.53 -4.31
C VAL A 122 -9.91 0.46 -5.40
N GLU A 123 -9.66 -0.35 -6.42
CA GLU A 123 -10.53 -0.51 -7.59
C GLU A 123 -10.80 -2.00 -7.82
N LEU A 124 -12.08 -2.34 -7.99
CA LEU A 124 -12.56 -3.65 -8.40
C LEU A 124 -13.11 -3.55 -9.82
N LEU A 125 -12.50 -4.29 -10.74
CA LEU A 125 -12.81 -4.28 -12.17
C LEU A 125 -13.39 -5.65 -12.58
N PRO A 126 -14.32 -5.67 -13.56
CA PRO A 126 -14.80 -4.53 -14.36
C PRO A 126 -15.75 -3.57 -13.64
N ALA A 127 -16.55 -4.06 -12.68
CA ALA A 127 -17.44 -3.25 -11.85
C ALA A 127 -17.25 -3.62 -10.36
N PRO A 128 -17.63 -2.77 -9.38
CA PRO A 128 -18.23 -1.43 -9.50
C PRO A 128 -17.22 -0.29 -9.70
N GLY A 129 -15.92 -0.58 -9.87
CA GLY A 129 -14.87 0.43 -9.92
C GLY A 129 -14.31 0.72 -8.53
N VAL A 130 -14.32 1.97 -8.08
CA VAL A 130 -13.72 2.35 -6.80
C VAL A 130 -14.49 1.74 -5.62
N VAL A 131 -13.78 1.05 -4.73
CA VAL A 131 -14.34 0.40 -3.54
C VAL A 131 -13.57 0.75 -2.28
N SER A 132 -14.15 0.44 -1.11
CA SER A 132 -13.47 0.55 0.17
C SER A 132 -12.30 -0.43 0.31
N THR A 133 -11.40 -0.19 1.26
CA THR A 133 -10.24 -1.07 1.54
C THR A 133 -10.63 -2.47 2.01
N GLN A 134 -11.86 -2.65 2.49
CA GLN A 134 -12.44 -3.93 2.83
C GLN A 134 -13.89 -3.95 2.33
N GLY A 135 -14.35 -5.10 1.87
CA GLY A 135 -15.73 -5.25 1.43
C GLY A 135 -16.11 -6.67 1.06
N PHE A 136 -17.40 -6.81 0.78
CA PHE A 136 -18.05 -8.07 0.42
C PHE A 136 -19.19 -7.77 -0.56
N ILE A 137 -19.30 -8.58 -1.62
CA ILE A 137 -20.42 -8.56 -2.56
C ILE A 137 -20.95 -9.99 -2.63
N ASP A 138 -22.16 -10.23 -2.13
CA ASP A 138 -22.74 -11.58 -2.07
C ASP A 138 -23.14 -12.11 -3.46
N LYS A 139 -23.60 -11.22 -4.33
CA LYS A 139 -24.07 -11.54 -5.68
C LYS A 139 -23.41 -10.62 -6.70
N TYR A 140 -22.17 -10.93 -7.03
CA TYR A 140 -21.49 -10.30 -8.16
C TYR A 140 -21.98 -10.96 -9.45
N PRO A 141 -22.59 -10.21 -10.38
CA PRO A 141 -23.13 -10.76 -11.61
C PRO A 141 -21.98 -11.15 -12.55
N LEU A 142 -22.10 -12.32 -13.16
CA LEU A 142 -21.23 -12.77 -14.24
C LEU A 142 -21.96 -12.62 -15.58
N GLY A 143 -21.19 -12.50 -16.67
CA GLY A 143 -21.76 -12.58 -18.01
C GLY A 143 -22.48 -13.91 -18.31
N ASN A 144 -23.35 -13.89 -19.32
CA ASN A 144 -24.18 -15.04 -19.72
C ASN A 144 -23.32 -16.28 -20.05
N PRO A 145 -23.55 -17.44 -19.40
CA PRO A 145 -22.80 -18.66 -19.68
C PRO A 145 -23.09 -19.22 -21.09
N PRO A 146 -22.12 -19.94 -21.71
CA PRO A 146 -20.75 -20.10 -21.26
C PRO A 146 -19.92 -18.83 -21.51
N ASN A 147 -19.16 -18.39 -20.51
CA ASN A 147 -18.39 -17.14 -20.55
C ASN A 147 -17.05 -17.28 -19.82
N ASN A 148 -16.06 -16.49 -20.23
CA ASN A 148 -14.81 -16.28 -19.52
C ASN A 148 -14.69 -14.79 -19.14
N GLU A 149 -14.61 -14.51 -17.85
CA GLU A 149 -14.49 -13.15 -17.31
C GLU A 149 -13.27 -13.04 -16.39
N ILE A 150 -12.60 -11.89 -16.40
CA ILE A 150 -11.48 -11.60 -15.50
C ILE A 150 -11.94 -10.57 -14.48
N ILE A 151 -11.80 -10.90 -13.21
CA ILE A 151 -12.09 -9.98 -12.11
C ILE A 151 -10.76 -9.56 -11.49
N THR A 152 -10.57 -8.25 -11.33
CA THR A 152 -9.30 -7.67 -10.87
C THR A 152 -9.53 -6.73 -9.70
N LEU A 153 -8.76 -6.94 -8.62
CA LEU A 153 -8.60 -6.00 -7.53
C LEU A 153 -7.26 -5.27 -7.68
N LYS A 154 -7.31 -3.95 -7.84
CA LYS A 154 -6.15 -3.06 -7.98
C LYS A 154 -6.11 -2.09 -6.82
N VAL A 155 -4.94 -1.94 -6.22
CA VAL A 155 -4.67 -0.96 -5.15
C VAL A 155 -3.58 -0.03 -5.63
N THR A 156 -3.76 1.28 -5.55
CA THR A 156 -2.79 2.30 -5.99
C THR A 156 -2.57 3.32 -4.88
N ASN A 157 -1.32 3.67 -4.57
CA ASN A 157 -0.99 4.75 -3.63
C ASN A 157 -0.79 6.10 -4.35
N LYS A 158 -0.65 7.19 -3.58
CA LYS A 158 -0.37 8.53 -4.13
C LYS A 158 0.93 8.64 -4.94
N ALA A 159 1.88 7.74 -4.75
CA ALA A 159 3.12 7.71 -5.53
C ALA A 159 2.91 7.07 -6.91
N GLY A 160 1.73 6.49 -7.17
CA GLY A 160 1.39 5.80 -8.41
C GLY A 160 1.79 4.32 -8.42
N GLU A 161 2.36 3.81 -7.32
CA GLU A 161 2.65 2.39 -7.19
C GLU A 161 1.33 1.61 -7.12
N ALA A 162 1.28 0.43 -7.75
CA ALA A 162 0.09 -0.40 -7.77
C ALA A 162 0.37 -1.86 -7.46
N THR A 163 -0.53 -2.49 -6.70
CA THR A 163 -0.56 -3.94 -6.45
C THR A 163 -1.87 -4.49 -7.01
N ILE A 164 -1.78 -5.62 -7.71
CA ILE A 164 -2.91 -6.19 -8.47
C ILE A 164 -3.07 -7.67 -8.11
N LYS A 165 -4.31 -8.10 -7.90
CA LYS A 165 -4.70 -9.52 -7.90
C LYS A 165 -5.85 -9.73 -8.88
N SER A 166 -5.77 -10.79 -9.68
CA SER A 166 -6.79 -11.12 -10.68
C SER A 166 -7.14 -12.60 -10.64
N VAL A 167 -8.38 -12.90 -11.01
CA VAL A 167 -8.90 -14.26 -11.16
C VAL A 167 -9.63 -14.39 -12.49
N VAL A 168 -9.46 -15.53 -13.15
CA VAL A 168 -10.22 -15.91 -14.33
C VAL A 168 -11.41 -16.75 -13.88
N ILE A 169 -12.61 -16.32 -14.22
CA ILE A 169 -13.87 -16.99 -13.95
C ILE A 169 -14.37 -17.59 -15.26
N GLN A 170 -14.38 -18.92 -15.35
CA GLN A 170 -14.92 -19.66 -16.47
C GLN A 170 -16.29 -20.23 -16.09
N THR A 171 -17.33 -19.92 -16.85
CA THR A 171 -18.65 -20.53 -16.71
C THR A 171 -18.88 -21.49 -17.88
N VAL A 172 -19.34 -22.69 -17.58
CA VAL A 172 -19.63 -23.74 -18.57
C VAL A 172 -21.05 -24.24 -18.39
N GLU A 173 -21.69 -24.69 -19.46
CA GLU A 173 -22.99 -25.35 -19.37
C GLU A 173 -22.85 -26.77 -18.81
N SER A 174 -23.64 -27.11 -17.79
CA SER A 174 -23.76 -28.48 -17.29
C SER A 174 -24.86 -29.23 -18.04
N ASN A 175 -24.55 -30.44 -18.51
CA ASN A 175 -25.53 -31.35 -19.10
C ASN A 175 -26.10 -32.38 -18.09
N GLN A 176 -25.90 -32.20 -16.78
CA GLN A 176 -26.33 -33.19 -15.78
C GLN A 176 -27.78 -32.99 -15.33
N ASN A 177 -28.68 -33.77 -15.92
CA ASN A 177 -29.82 -34.34 -15.18
C ASN A 177 -29.25 -35.46 -14.29
N GLN A 178 -29.03 -35.22 -13.00
CA GLN A 178 -28.79 -36.30 -12.05
C GLN A 178 -29.97 -36.42 -11.09
N SER A 179 -30.82 -37.39 -11.42
CA SER A 179 -31.67 -38.08 -10.47
C SER A 179 -30.82 -38.61 -9.32
N SER A 180 -31.20 -38.26 -8.11
CA SER A 180 -30.69 -38.83 -6.87
C SER A 180 -31.12 -40.29 -6.75
N SER A 181 -30.21 -41.23 -7.06
CA SER A 181 -30.38 -42.64 -6.69
C SER A 181 -29.98 -42.81 -5.23
N ASN A 182 -31.00 -42.93 -4.39
CA ASN A 182 -30.94 -43.53 -3.06
C ASN A 182 -30.31 -44.94 -3.16
N SER A 183 -29.30 -45.23 -2.34
CA SER A 183 -29.01 -46.60 -1.91
C SER A 183 -28.60 -46.59 -0.44
N ASN A 184 -29.56 -47.01 0.38
CA ASN A 184 -29.37 -47.52 1.73
C ASN A 184 -28.70 -48.90 1.71
N ASN A 185 -28.14 -49.27 2.87
CA ASN A 185 -27.55 -50.57 3.28
C ASN A 185 -26.12 -50.85 2.76
N GLY A 186 -25.18 -51.36 3.56
CA GLY A 186 -25.23 -51.92 4.91
C GLY A 186 -23.87 -52.54 5.25
N SER A 187 -23.60 -52.71 6.54
CA SER A 187 -22.35 -53.16 7.16
C SER A 187 -21.91 -54.60 6.83
N GLY A 188 -20.60 -54.85 6.88
CA GLY A 188 -19.94 -56.17 6.98
C GLY A 188 -18.53 -56.14 6.37
N ALA A 189 -17.42 -56.02 7.12
CA ALA A 189 -16.70 -57.02 7.92
C ALA A 189 -15.95 -58.12 7.11
N ASN A 190 -14.62 -58.04 7.14
CA ASN A 190 -13.55 -59.07 7.00
C ASN A 190 -13.56 -60.06 5.81
N THR A 191 -12.47 -60.13 5.05
CA THR A 191 -11.45 -61.22 5.16
C THR A 191 -10.25 -61.05 4.23
N SER A 192 -9.09 -61.45 4.76
CA SER A 192 -7.76 -61.58 4.17
C SER A 192 -7.60 -62.86 3.33
N GLY A 193 -6.78 -62.82 2.27
CA GLY A 193 -6.33 -64.02 1.53
C GLY A 193 -5.22 -63.73 0.51
N PHE A 194 -4.13 -64.49 0.60
CA PHE A 194 -2.82 -64.30 -0.03
C PHE A 194 -2.63 -64.97 -1.42
N GLN A 195 -1.62 -64.49 -2.17
CA GLN A 195 -0.75 -65.17 -3.18
C GLN A 195 -1.40 -65.62 -4.52
N ARG A 196 -0.77 -65.59 -5.70
CA ARG A 196 0.64 -65.87 -6.07
C ARG A 196 0.93 -65.50 -7.55
N SER A 197 2.18 -65.05 -7.81
CA SER A 197 3.09 -65.31 -8.97
C SER A 197 2.80 -64.87 -10.42
N SER A 198 3.82 -64.20 -10.98
CA SER A 198 4.15 -63.79 -12.36
C SER A 198 4.21 -64.93 -13.40
N PRO A 199 4.41 -64.64 -14.71
CA PRO A 199 5.75 -64.38 -15.27
C PRO A 199 5.82 -63.27 -16.36
N GLY A 200 7.02 -62.75 -16.57
CA GLY A 200 7.29 -61.55 -17.38
C GLY A 200 7.40 -61.76 -18.89
N THR A 201 7.58 -60.64 -19.61
CA THR A 201 8.21 -60.60 -20.94
C THR A 201 8.71 -59.18 -21.25
N ASP A 202 9.65 -59.15 -22.18
CA ASP A 202 10.64 -58.15 -22.54
C ASP A 202 10.20 -56.73 -22.91
N SER A 203 11.18 -55.84 -22.69
CA SER A 203 11.60 -54.73 -23.55
C SER A 203 10.94 -54.62 -24.92
N THR A 204 10.41 -53.44 -25.23
CA THR A 204 10.91 -52.59 -26.33
C THR A 204 10.25 -51.21 -26.29
N THR A 205 11.07 -50.18 -26.15
CA THR A 205 10.79 -48.80 -26.53
C THR A 205 10.66 -48.69 -28.04
N PRO A 206 9.83 -47.75 -28.52
CA PRO A 206 10.28 -46.89 -29.61
C PRO A 206 10.27 -45.42 -29.21
N LEU A 207 11.44 -44.83 -29.47
CA LEU A 207 11.74 -43.42 -29.63
C LEU A 207 10.65 -42.73 -30.48
N ASN A 208 10.01 -41.67 -29.99
CA ASN A 208 9.39 -40.69 -30.88
C ASN A 208 10.01 -39.32 -30.65
N SER A 209 10.58 -38.83 -31.75
CA SER A 209 11.47 -37.69 -31.87
C SER A 209 10.72 -36.38 -31.73
N GLY A 210 11.43 -35.39 -31.21
CA GLY A 210 10.89 -34.06 -30.92
C GLY A 210 10.39 -33.31 -32.15
N LYS A 211 9.41 -32.45 -31.91
CA LYS A 211 9.07 -31.33 -32.78
C LYS A 211 8.95 -30.08 -31.91
N LEU A 212 10.09 -29.44 -31.67
CA LEU A 212 10.14 -28.06 -31.18
C LEU A 212 9.76 -27.16 -32.36
N SER A 213 8.76 -26.30 -32.16
CA SER A 213 8.41 -25.27 -33.13
C SER A 213 9.53 -24.22 -33.25
N PRO A 214 9.76 -23.64 -34.43
CA PRO A 214 10.78 -22.61 -34.62
C PRO A 214 10.48 -21.36 -33.79
N ILE A 215 11.51 -20.81 -33.15
CA ILE A 215 11.52 -19.45 -32.60
C ILE A 215 11.74 -18.50 -33.77
N GLU A 216 10.76 -17.63 -34.01
CA GLU A 216 10.86 -16.52 -34.95
C GLU A 216 11.63 -15.37 -34.28
N LEU A 217 12.78 -14.99 -34.86
CA LEU A 217 13.56 -13.83 -34.43
C LEU A 217 13.00 -12.56 -35.09
N PRO A 218 12.90 -11.43 -34.36
CA PRO A 218 12.44 -10.17 -34.95
C PRO A 218 13.48 -9.61 -35.93
N PRO A 219 13.04 -8.85 -36.95
CA PRO A 219 13.94 -8.24 -37.93
C PRO A 219 14.79 -7.15 -37.28
N THR A 220 16.09 -7.17 -37.55
CA THR A 220 17.01 -6.06 -37.30
C THR A 220 16.73 -4.93 -38.29
N ALA A 221 16.54 -3.72 -37.78
CA ALA A 221 16.44 -2.50 -38.58
C ALA A 221 17.81 -2.12 -39.16
N ASP A 222 17.79 -1.62 -40.39
CA ASP A 222 18.90 -0.97 -41.13
C ASP A 222 19.29 0.37 -40.46
#